data_AF-A0A853G3R8-F1
#
_entry.id   AF-A0A853G3R8-F1
#
_cell.length_a   1.000
_cell.length_b   1.000
_cell.length_c   1.000
_cell.angle_alpha   90.00
_cell.angle_beta   90.00
_cell.angle_gamma   90.00
#
_symmetry.space_group_name_H-M   'P 1'
#
loop_
_entity.id
_entity.type
_entity.pdbx_description
1 polymer ?
#
loop_
_entity_poly.entity_id
_entity_poly.type
_entity_poly.pdbx_seq_one_letter_code
_entity_poly.pdbx_strand_id
1 'polypeptide(L)'
;MYLIKTEVERAGLPIEIVLMPIIELAYYLFSYSHSMASGLWQFIPSTGKLYGLENNWWYDSRRDVLASTKTAVKYLKNLNKLFNGDWLLAIAAYNSDPGLYKKLLLKINNKVN
;
A
#
# COMPACT_ATOMS: atom_id res chain seq x y z
N MET A 1 15.62 -4.80 -3.31
CA MET A 1 14.66 -5.89 -3.58
C MET A 1 14.66 -7.01 -2.53
N TYR A 2 15.82 -7.50 -2.08
CA TYR A 2 15.89 -8.59 -1.08
C TYR A 2 15.02 -8.37 0.17
N LEU A 3 15.12 -7.20 0.82
CA LEU A 3 14.33 -6.88 2.02
C LEU A 3 12.81 -6.97 1.78
N ILE A 4 12.33 -6.45 0.64
CA ILE A 4 10.90 -6.47 0.28
C ILE A 4 10.43 -7.91 0.13
N LYS A 5 11.17 -8.70 -0.65
CA LYS A 5 10.91 -10.13 -0.85
C LYS A 5 10.81 -10.85 0.49
N THR A 6 11.77 -10.65 1.38
CA THR A 6 11.78 -11.31 2.70
C THR A 6 10.56 -10.95 3.55
N GLU A 7 10.16 -9.67 3.60
CA GLU A 7 8.98 -9.27 4.38
C GLU A 7 7.67 -9.80 3.76
N VAL A 8 7.55 -9.79 2.43
CA VAL A 8 6.38 -10.34 1.70
C VAL A 8 6.24 -11.84 1.96
N GLU A 9 7.33 -12.60 1.80
CA GLU A 9 7.35 -14.04 2.06
C GLU A 9 7.04 -14.36 3.54
N ARG A 10 7.68 -13.64 4.47
CA ARG A 10 7.43 -13.81 5.91
C ARG A 10 5.96 -13.59 6.28
N ALA A 11 5.30 -12.67 5.58
CA ALA A 11 3.92 -12.34 5.86
C ALA A 11 2.89 -13.21 5.11
N GLY A 12 3.36 -14.11 4.23
CA GLY A 12 2.53 -15.03 3.44
C GLY A 12 1.75 -14.34 2.33
N LEU A 13 2.30 -13.26 1.78
CA LEU A 13 1.68 -12.50 0.69
C LEU A 13 2.09 -13.09 -0.67
N PRO A 14 1.26 -12.93 -1.71
CA PRO A 14 1.65 -13.23 -3.08
C PRO A 14 2.97 -12.55 -3.45
N ILE A 15 3.88 -13.28 -4.08
CA ILE A 15 5.24 -12.81 -4.38
C ILE A 15 5.24 -11.65 -5.38
N GLU A 16 4.20 -11.53 -6.19
CA GLU A 16 3.98 -10.47 -7.16
C GLU A 16 3.89 -9.08 -6.50
N ILE A 17 3.52 -9.01 -5.21
CA ILE A 17 3.49 -7.77 -4.43
C ILE A 17 4.88 -7.12 -4.34
N VAL A 18 5.95 -7.90 -4.44
CA VAL A 18 7.33 -7.40 -4.46
C VAL A 18 7.55 -6.41 -5.63
N LEU A 19 6.76 -6.51 -6.70
CA LEU A 19 6.85 -5.64 -7.87
C LEU A 19 6.10 -4.32 -7.73
N MET A 20 5.18 -4.19 -6.76
CA MET A 20 4.35 -2.99 -6.61
C MET A 20 5.18 -1.69 -6.53
N PRO A 21 6.27 -1.60 -5.74
CA PRO A 21 7.07 -0.38 -5.69
C PRO A 21 7.71 0.02 -7.02
N ILE A 22 8.03 -0.96 -7.88
CA ILE A 22 8.59 -0.68 -9.21
C ILE A 22 7.52 -0.05 -10.10
N ILE A 23 6.30 -0.60 -10.06
CA ILE A 23 5.17 -0.11 -10.87
C ILE A 23 4.83 1.34 -10.47
N GLU A 24 4.78 1.62 -9.18
CA GLU A 24 4.54 2.98 -8.66
C GLU A 24 5.63 3.97 -9.09
N LEU A 25 6.90 3.54 -9.01
CA LEU A 25 8.02 4.38 -9.45
C LEU A 25 7.95 4.68 -10.96
N ALA A 26 7.62 3.67 -11.77
CA ALA A 26 7.46 3.85 -13.20
C ALA A 26 6.34 4.84 -13.52
N TYR A 27 5.21 4.79 -12.79
CA TYR A 27 4.11 5.73 -12.96
C TYR A 27 4.49 7.16 -12.54
N TYR A 28 5.24 7.32 -11.44
CA TYR A 28 5.71 8.62 -10.96
C TYR A 28 6.56 9.38 -11.99
N LEU A 29 7.39 8.67 -12.78
CA LEU A 29 8.19 9.27 -13.86
C LEU A 29 7.32 9.94 -14.94
N PHE A 30 6.04 9.56 -15.04
CA PHE A 30 5.12 10.06 -16.07
C PHE A 30 3.95 10.89 -15.53
N SER A 31 3.78 11.01 -14.20
CA SER A 31 2.63 11.71 -13.60
C SER A 31 3.03 13.07 -13.00
N TYR A 32 2.48 14.16 -13.54
CA TYR A 32 2.61 15.51 -12.96
C TYR A 32 1.52 15.72 -11.89
N SER A 33 1.79 15.34 -10.64
CA SER A 33 0.97 15.69 -9.49
C SER A 33 1.73 15.44 -8.18
N HIS A 34 1.98 16.50 -7.40
CA HIS A 34 2.59 16.45 -6.07
C HIS A 34 1.56 15.96 -5.03
N SER A 35 1.22 14.67 -5.04
CA SER A 35 0.61 14.10 -3.85
C SER A 35 1.67 14.06 -2.73
N MET A 36 1.27 14.25 -1.47
CA MET A 36 2.18 14.18 -0.32
C MET A 36 2.76 12.76 -0.06
N ALA A 37 2.63 11.83 -1.02
CA ALA A 37 3.20 10.51 -0.98
C ALA A 37 4.73 10.57 -0.90
N SER A 38 5.33 9.62 -0.17
CA SER A 38 6.77 9.62 0.06
C SER A 38 7.30 8.20 0.19
N GLY A 39 8.55 8.02 -0.24
CA GLY A 39 9.30 6.78 -0.10
C GLY A 39 8.86 5.65 -1.02
N LEU A 40 9.43 4.47 -0.81
CA LEU A 40 9.33 3.35 -1.74
C LEU A 40 7.88 2.89 -1.99
N TRP A 41 7.06 2.95 -0.95
CA TRP A 41 5.67 2.49 -0.96
C TRP A 41 4.65 3.63 -1.15
N GLN A 42 5.14 4.85 -1.42
CA GLN A 42 4.35 6.03 -1.74
C GLN A 42 3.24 6.32 -0.70
N PHE A 43 3.54 6.16 0.58
CA PHE A 43 2.56 6.42 1.63
C PHE A 43 2.22 7.91 1.73
N ILE A 44 0.93 8.25 1.70
CA ILE A 44 0.45 9.57 2.12
C ILE A 44 0.53 9.70 3.66
N PRO A 45 0.63 10.92 4.21
CA PRO A 45 0.82 11.12 5.66
C PRO A 45 -0.26 10.48 6.54
N SER A 46 -1.53 10.56 6.12
CA SER A 46 -2.67 10.01 6.87
C SER A 46 -2.59 8.48 7.00
N THR A 47 -2.39 7.77 5.89
CA THR A 47 -2.24 6.31 5.89
C THR A 47 -0.97 5.88 6.60
N GLY A 48 0.15 6.57 6.37
CA GLY A 48 1.39 6.27 7.09
C GLY A 48 1.20 6.34 8.60
N LYS A 49 0.65 7.45 9.10
CA LYS A 49 0.38 7.64 10.53
C LYS A 49 -0.58 6.59 11.09
N LEU A 50 -1.65 6.25 10.37
CA LEU A 50 -2.60 5.21 10.79
C LEU A 50 -1.92 3.85 11.02
N TYR A 51 -0.90 3.54 10.24
CA TYR A 51 -0.16 2.28 10.34
C TYR A 51 1.11 2.36 11.19
N GLY A 52 1.37 3.50 11.85
CA GLY A 52 2.49 3.69 12.78
C GLY A 52 3.78 4.19 12.13
N LEU A 53 3.72 4.74 10.91
CA LEU A 53 4.83 5.51 10.36
C LEU A 53 4.86 6.88 11.03
N GLU A 54 5.97 7.14 11.72
CA GLU A 54 6.25 8.40 12.38
C GLU A 54 7.01 9.34 11.44
N ASN A 55 6.60 10.60 11.43
CA ASN A 55 7.27 11.66 10.70
C ASN A 55 7.49 12.85 11.62
N ASN A 56 8.72 13.33 11.70
CA ASN A 56 9.10 14.57 12.35
C ASN A 56 9.95 15.40 11.37
N TRP A 57 10.49 16.52 11.83
CA TRP A 57 11.24 17.45 10.97
C TRP A 57 12.55 16.88 10.40
N TRP A 58 13.14 15.84 11.03
CA TRP A 58 14.42 15.24 10.65
C TRP A 58 14.30 13.79 10.15
N TYR A 59 13.17 13.12 10.39
CA TYR A 59 12.95 11.72 10.06
C TYR A 59 11.54 11.50 9.48
N ASP A 60 11.47 10.94 8.28
CA ASP A 60 10.25 10.51 7.61
C ASP A 60 10.32 8.99 7.40
N SER A 61 9.70 8.22 8.29
CA SER A 61 9.75 6.75 8.26
C SER A 61 9.09 6.13 7.02
N ARG A 62 8.34 6.92 6.23
CA ARG A 62 7.85 6.48 4.91
C ARG A 62 8.99 6.23 3.92
N ARG A 63 10.14 6.89 4.14
CA ARG A 63 11.36 6.74 3.34
C ARG A 63 12.27 5.63 3.85
N ASP A 64 12.10 5.16 5.08
CA ASP A 64 12.80 3.98 5.59
C ASP A 64 12.26 2.73 4.90
N VAL A 65 13.12 2.03 4.16
CA VAL A 65 12.74 0.87 3.34
C VAL A 65 12.14 -0.25 4.20
N LEU A 66 12.68 -0.54 5.37
CA LEU A 66 12.21 -1.65 6.20
C LEU A 66 10.90 -1.28 6.91
N ALA A 67 10.83 -0.09 7.51
CA ALA A 67 9.64 0.38 8.21
C ALA A 67 8.46 0.54 7.24
N SER A 68 8.66 1.19 6.10
CA SER A 68 7.62 1.33 5.07
C SER A 68 7.20 -0.02 4.48
N THR A 69 8.12 -0.96 4.28
CA THR A 69 7.77 -2.31 3.78
C THR A 69 6.94 -3.10 4.78
N LYS A 70 7.31 -3.11 6.07
CA LYS A 70 6.51 -3.77 7.11
C LYS A 70 5.11 -3.17 7.19
N THR A 71 5.00 -1.85 7.06
CA THR A 71 3.73 -1.12 7.02
C THR A 71 2.91 -1.47 5.78
N ALA A 72 3.51 -1.50 4.58
CA ALA A 72 2.84 -1.90 3.33
C ALA A 72 2.30 -3.33 3.40
N VAL A 73 3.12 -4.26 3.87
CA VAL A 73 2.70 -5.66 4.08
C VAL A 73 1.51 -5.74 5.04
N LYS A 74 1.56 -5.04 6.19
CA LYS A 74 0.45 -4.99 7.14
C LYS A 74 -0.81 -4.39 6.52
N TYR A 75 -0.68 -3.31 5.76
CA TYR A 75 -1.79 -2.66 5.09
C TYR A 75 -2.45 -3.57 4.04
N LEU A 76 -1.64 -4.20 3.19
CA LEU A 76 -2.12 -5.13 2.17
C LEU A 76 -2.82 -6.35 2.78
N LYS A 77 -2.36 -6.87 3.92
CA LYS A 77 -3.09 -7.93 4.65
C LYS A 77 -4.46 -7.46 5.15
N ASN A 78 -4.54 -6.24 5.69
CA ASN A 78 -5.81 -5.67 6.14
C ASN A 78 -6.78 -5.48 4.98
N LEU A 79 -6.30 -4.98 3.84
CA LEU A 79 -7.09 -4.84 2.62
C LEU A 79 -7.54 -6.22 2.11
N ASN A 80 -6.64 -7.20 2.05
CA ASN A 80 -7.02 -8.55 1.63
C ASN A 80 -8.10 -9.16 2.54
N LYS A 81 -8.00 -8.97 3.85
CA LYS A 81 -9.04 -9.38 4.80
C LYS A 81 -10.38 -8.67 4.53
N LEU A 82 -10.33 -7.36 4.28
CA LEU A 82 -11.50 -6.53 3.97
C LEU A 82 -12.20 -6.99 2.69
N PHE A 83 -11.43 -7.39 1.68
CA PHE A 83 -11.94 -7.89 0.39
C PHE A 83 -12.07 -9.41 0.35
N ASN A 84 -12.24 -10.07 1.51
CA ASN A 84 -12.52 -11.51 1.62
C ASN A 84 -11.50 -12.41 0.90
N GLY A 85 -10.22 -12.03 0.89
CA GLY A 85 -9.16 -12.78 0.23
C GLY A 85 -8.90 -12.40 -1.23
N ASP A 86 -9.69 -11.48 -1.82
CA ASP A 86 -9.49 -11.01 -3.19
C ASP A 86 -8.28 -10.05 -3.27
N TRP A 87 -7.14 -10.59 -3.71
CA TRP A 87 -5.90 -9.82 -3.87
C TRP A 87 -5.99 -8.75 -4.96
N LEU A 88 -6.78 -8.96 -6.01
CA LEU A 88 -6.94 -7.97 -7.07
C LEU A 88 -7.64 -6.73 -6.52
N LEU A 89 -8.72 -6.91 -5.74
CA LEU A 89 -9.40 -5.82 -5.07
C LEU A 89 -8.53 -5.16 -3.99
N ALA A 90 -7.74 -5.94 -3.25
CA ALA A 90 -6.83 -5.40 -2.24
C ALA A 90 -5.74 -4.52 -2.86
N ILE A 91 -5.11 -4.95 -3.96
CA ILE A 91 -4.10 -4.17 -4.68
C ILE A 91 -4.74 -2.94 -5.33
N ALA A 92 -5.92 -3.10 -5.96
CA ALA A 92 -6.66 -1.97 -6.52
C ALA A 92 -7.00 -0.93 -5.44
N ALA A 93 -7.41 -1.37 -4.25
CA ALA A 93 -7.71 -0.49 -3.13
C ALA A 93 -6.46 0.22 -2.59
N TYR A 94 -5.31 -0.47 -2.52
CA TYR A 94 -4.04 0.13 -2.10
C TYR A 94 -3.66 1.32 -2.99
N ASN A 95 -3.81 1.16 -4.32
CA ASN A 95 -3.46 2.17 -5.32
C ASN A 95 -4.61 3.17 -5.61
N SER A 96 -5.73 3.08 -4.90
CA SER A 96 -6.93 3.86 -5.22
C SER A 96 -7.05 5.18 -4.46
N ASP A 97 -7.63 6.17 -5.14
CA ASP A 97 -8.19 7.34 -4.46
C ASP A 97 -9.38 6.96 -3.55
N PRO A 98 -9.68 7.76 -2.51
CA PRO A 98 -10.79 7.50 -1.57
C PRO A 98 -12.15 7.25 -2.24
N GLY A 99 -12.42 7.88 -3.39
CA GLY A 99 -13.66 7.69 -4.14
C GLY A 99 -13.78 6.30 -4.77
N LEU A 100 -12.68 5.78 -5.35
CA LEU A 100 -12.64 4.43 -5.89
C LEU A 100 -12.70 3.41 -4.75
N TYR A 101 -12.00 3.63 -3.63
CA TYR A 101 -12.10 2.79 -2.44
C TYR A 101 -13.56 2.63 -1.97
N LYS A 102 -14.32 3.72 -1.87
CA LYS A 102 -15.75 3.68 -1.52
C LYS A 102 -16.57 2.85 -2.51
N LYS A 103 -16.30 2.96 -3.81
CA LYS A 103 -16.96 2.16 -4.86
C LYS A 103 -16.64 0.67 -4.72
N LEU A 104 -15.40 0.31 -4.37
CA LEU A 104 -15.01 -1.08 -4.13
C LEU A 104 -15.71 -1.66 -2.90
N LEU A 105 -15.85 -0.89 -1.81
CA LEU A 105 -16.62 -1.30 -0.63
C LEU A 105 -18.09 -1.59 -0.95
N LEU A 106 -18.74 -0.73 -1.75
CA LEU A 106 -20.12 -0.96 -2.18
C LEU A 106 -20.26 -2.26 -2.98
N LYS A 107 -19.27 -2.60 -3.83
CA LYS A 107 -19.26 -3.86 -4.57
C LYS A 107 -19.17 -5.09 -3.66
N ILE A 108 -18.41 -5.03 -2.56
CA ILE A 108 -18.37 -6.12 -1.58
C ILE A 108 -19.75 -6.30 -0.94
N ASN A 109 -20.33 -5.22 -0.43
CA ASN A 109 -21.62 -5.27 0.26
C ASN A 109 -22.74 -5.81 -0.65
N ASN A 110 -22.70 -5.49 -1.95
CA ASN A 110 -23.66 -6.01 -2.93
C ASN A 110 -23.39 -7.47 -3.37
N LYS A 111 -22.21 -8.04 -3.10
CA LYS A 111 -21.92 -9.46 -3.35
C LYS A 111 -22.33 -10.36 -2.17
N VAL A 112 -22.44 -9.78 -0.97
CA VAL A 112 -22.78 -10.50 0.28
C VAL A 112 -24.29 -10.54 0.52
N ASN A 113 -25.06 -9.66 -0.13
CA ASN A 113 -26.53 -9.66 -0.16
C ASN A 113 -27.05 -10.34 -1.42
#